data_AF-A0A8H2XE48-F1
#
_entry.id   AF-A0A8H2XE48-F1
#
_cell.length_a   1.000
_cell.length_b   1.000
_cell.length_c   1.000
_cell.angle_alpha   90.00
_cell.angle_beta   90.00
_cell.angle_gamma   90.00
#
_symmetry.space_group_name_H-M   'P 1'
#
loop_
_entity.id
_entity.type
_entity.pdbx_description
1 polymer ?
#
loop_
_entity_poly.entity_id
_entity_poly.type
_entity_poly.pdbx_seq_one_letter_code
_entity_poly.pdbx_strand_id
1 'polypeptide(L)'
;MVGYGEGKDINVPRSIDKAFVAAVKSMDRVDRFENRTLWGQLEGKFGATHIIMRARPSGHGLACNPYIHQVCKAAGIADISAKVHGSRNGMQIVKATIRMLQGGHAPTGMGDGVGGKGKREEAGVGMRGRDAIERERGRLLYEGSSCL
;
A
#
# COMPACT_ATOMS: atom_id res chain seq x y z
N MET A 1 7.06 9.86 -0.71
CA MET A 1 6.53 9.89 0.67
C MET A 1 5.05 10.19 0.58
N VAL A 2 4.24 9.66 1.50
CA VAL A 2 2.80 9.93 1.52
C VAL A 2 2.33 9.95 2.97
N GLY A 3 1.31 10.75 3.27
CA GLY A 3 0.70 10.85 4.59
C GLY A 3 -0.77 11.28 4.46
N TYR A 4 -1.53 11.12 5.53
CA TYR A 4 -2.92 11.59 5.62
C TYR A 4 -3.23 12.13 7.00
N GLY A 5 -4.17 13.07 7.06
CA GLY A 5 -4.61 13.66 8.30
C GLY A 5 -6.10 13.91 8.26
N GLU A 6 -6.72 13.82 9.43
CA GLU A 6 -8.10 14.24 9.65
C GLU A 6 -8.12 15.40 10.66
N GLY A 7 -8.98 16.37 10.40
CA GLY A 7 -9.16 17.54 11.25
C GLY A 7 -10.64 17.78 11.45
N LYS A 8 -11.05 17.88 12.72
CA LYS A 8 -12.43 18.23 13.10
C LYS A 8 -12.40 19.54 13.87
N ASP A 9 -13.10 20.53 13.35
CA ASP A 9 -13.38 21.80 14.00
C ASP A 9 -14.76 22.30 13.53
N ILE A 10 -15.30 23.31 14.19
CA ILE A 10 -16.55 23.94 13.78
C ILE A 10 -16.31 24.89 12.59
N ASN A 11 -15.10 25.47 12.51
CA ASN A 11 -14.69 26.35 11.44
C ASN A 11 -13.92 25.57 10.36
N VAL A 12 -14.37 25.69 9.10
CA VAL A 12 -13.83 24.92 7.97
C VAL A 12 -12.33 25.18 7.73
N PRO A 13 -11.84 26.43 7.56
CA PRO A 13 -10.41 26.71 7.43
C PRO A 13 -9.57 26.14 8.58
N ARG A 14 -10.06 26.21 9.82
CA ARG A 14 -9.36 25.66 10.98
C ARG A 14 -9.29 24.13 10.95
N SER A 15 -10.31 23.48 10.40
CA SER A 15 -10.32 22.02 10.19
C SER A 15 -9.27 21.60 9.16
N ILE A 16 -9.10 22.38 8.09
CA ILE A 16 -8.10 22.12 7.04
C ILE A 16 -6.69 22.26 7.61
N ASP A 17 -6.41 23.31 8.38
CA ASP A 17 -5.10 23.50 9.02
C ASP A 17 -4.75 22.33 9.96
N LYS A 18 -5.70 21.94 10.81
CA LYS A 18 -5.55 20.76 11.68
C LYS A 18 -5.29 19.48 10.90
N ALA A 19 -6.04 19.25 9.81
CA ALA A 19 -5.86 18.09 8.95
C ALA A 19 -4.47 18.11 8.27
N PHE A 20 -4.00 19.27 7.84
CA PHE A 20 -2.69 19.43 7.23
C PHE A 20 -1.56 19.12 8.22
N VAL A 21 -1.61 19.70 9.44
CA VAL A 21 -0.63 19.41 10.49
C VAL A 21 -0.60 17.92 10.83
N ALA A 22 -1.77 17.28 10.91
CA ALA A 22 -1.85 15.83 11.13
C ALA A 22 -1.26 15.02 9.96
N ALA A 23 -1.50 15.44 8.72
CA ALA A 23 -0.97 14.77 7.53
C ALA A 23 0.56 14.87 7.43
N VAL A 24 1.12 16.03 7.78
CA VAL A 24 2.58 16.23 7.81
C VAL A 24 3.24 15.31 8.83
N LYS A 25 2.60 15.13 10.00
CA LYS A 25 3.10 14.23 11.05
C LYS A 25 3.05 12.75 10.69
N SER A 26 2.11 12.35 9.83
CA SER A 26 1.94 10.96 9.39
C SER A 26 2.62 10.62 8.07
N MET A 27 3.44 11.53 7.53
CA MET A 27 4.20 11.30 6.31
C MET A 27 5.24 10.21 6.51
N ASP A 28 5.23 9.24 5.61
CA ASP A 28 6.20 8.14 5.63
C ASP A 28 6.72 7.82 4.23
N ARG A 29 7.84 7.09 4.15
CA ARG A 29 8.52 6.73 2.90
C ARG A 29 7.85 5.52 2.26
N VAL A 30 7.39 5.70 1.03
CA VAL A 30 6.84 4.61 0.21
C VAL A 30 7.98 4.03 -0.63
N ASP A 31 8.24 2.74 -0.44
CA ASP A 31 9.20 2.01 -1.24
C ASP A 31 8.61 1.68 -2.62
N ARG A 32 9.38 1.95 -3.68
CA ARG A 32 8.90 1.86 -5.08
C ARG A 32 9.89 1.07 -5.93
N PHE A 33 9.36 0.11 -6.67
CA PHE A 33 10.12 -0.62 -7.68
C PHE A 33 10.38 0.27 -8.89
N GLU A 34 11.66 0.39 -9.26
CA GLU A 34 12.11 1.15 -10.45
C GLU A 34 11.63 2.61 -10.44
N ASN A 35 11.39 3.16 -9.23
CA ASN A 35 10.75 4.45 -8.99
C ASN A 35 9.35 4.64 -9.63
N ARG A 36 8.71 3.58 -10.14
CA ARG A 36 7.44 3.67 -10.89
C ARG A 36 6.28 2.85 -10.31
N THR A 37 6.53 1.65 -9.78
CA THR A 37 5.47 0.68 -9.45
C THR A 37 5.75 -0.06 -8.14
N LEU A 38 4.86 -0.99 -7.77
CA LEU A 38 5.02 -1.89 -6.63
C LEU A 38 5.90 -3.08 -7.00
N TRP A 39 6.55 -3.69 -6.01
CA TRP A 39 7.35 -4.91 -6.20
C TRP A 39 6.51 -6.14 -6.59
N GLY A 40 5.26 -6.19 -6.15
CA GLY A 40 4.37 -7.32 -6.39
C GLY A 40 2.90 -7.00 -6.14
N GLN A 41 2.10 -8.05 -5.91
CA GLN A 41 0.72 -7.90 -5.47
C GLN A 41 0.68 -7.60 -3.97
N LEU A 42 -0.12 -6.61 -3.58
CA LEU A 42 -0.41 -6.27 -2.19
C LEU A 42 -1.91 -6.44 -1.95
N GLU A 43 -2.25 -7.06 -0.84
CA GLU A 43 -3.63 -7.16 -0.35
C GLU A 43 -3.70 -6.64 1.08
N GLY A 44 -4.80 -5.95 1.38
CA GLY A 44 -4.96 -5.31 2.68
C GLY A 44 -6.42 -5.07 3.01
N LYS A 45 -6.75 -5.28 4.27
CA LYS A 45 -8.09 -5.08 4.81
C LYS A 45 -8.08 -4.01 5.89
N PHE A 46 -9.06 -3.13 5.85
CA PHE A 46 -9.30 -2.14 6.88
C PHE A 46 -10.81 -2.06 7.17
N GLY A 47 -11.21 -2.54 8.34
CA GLY A 47 -12.63 -2.71 8.68
C GLY A 47 -13.33 -3.62 7.66
N ALA A 48 -14.38 -3.12 7.01
CA ALA A 48 -15.12 -3.83 5.97
C ALA A 48 -14.61 -3.56 4.53
N THR A 49 -13.51 -2.81 4.38
CA THR A 49 -12.92 -2.48 3.08
C THR A 49 -11.75 -3.41 2.80
N HIS A 50 -11.76 -4.09 1.65
CA HIS A 50 -10.68 -4.95 1.19
C HIS A 50 -10.11 -4.41 -0.11
N ILE A 51 -8.79 -4.21 -0.18
CA ILE A 51 -8.11 -3.62 -1.34
C ILE A 51 -7.08 -4.62 -1.85
N ILE A 52 -7.10 -4.85 -3.16
CA ILE A 52 -6.11 -5.64 -3.87
C ILE A 52 -5.41 -4.72 -4.86
N MET A 53 -4.11 -4.57 -4.71
CA MET A 53 -3.23 -3.77 -5.56
C MET A 53 -2.26 -4.69 -6.29
N ARG A 54 -2.07 -4.47 -7.58
CA ARG A 54 -1.16 -5.25 -8.42
C ARG A 54 -0.24 -4.34 -9.21
N ALA A 55 1.04 -4.69 -9.22
CA ALA A 55 2.03 -4.10 -10.10
C ALA A 55 1.64 -4.31 -11.57
N ARG A 56 1.96 -3.33 -12.42
CA ARG A 56 1.66 -3.36 -13.86
C ARG A 56 2.92 -2.95 -14.65
N PRO A 57 3.03 -3.40 -15.92
CA PRO A 57 4.12 -2.97 -16.79
C PRO A 57 4.03 -1.46 -17.09
N SER A 58 5.13 -0.87 -17.58
CA SER A 58 5.18 0.54 -17.99
C SER A 58 4.09 0.90 -18.99
N GLY A 59 3.54 2.09 -18.83
CA GLY A 59 2.58 2.68 -19.76
C GLY A 59 1.15 2.21 -19.53
N HIS A 60 0.90 1.46 -18.45
CA HIS A 60 -0.45 1.08 -18.04
C HIS A 60 -1.17 2.24 -17.33
N GLY A 61 -0.42 3.07 -16.61
CA GLY A 61 -0.97 4.15 -15.80
C GLY A 61 -1.72 3.67 -14.56
N LEU A 62 -2.41 4.62 -13.90
CA LEU A 62 -3.13 4.43 -12.64
C LEU A 62 -4.58 4.00 -12.86
N ALA A 63 -4.82 2.69 -13.00
CA ALA A 63 -6.18 2.13 -13.14
C ALA A 63 -6.76 1.73 -11.77
N CYS A 64 -7.24 2.73 -11.03
CA CYS A 64 -7.62 2.58 -9.62
C CYS A 64 -8.91 3.34 -9.28
N ASN A 65 -9.45 3.06 -8.08
CA ASN A 65 -10.49 3.90 -7.46
C ASN A 65 -9.97 5.35 -7.32
N PRO A 66 -10.79 6.40 -7.52
CA PRO A 66 -10.37 7.80 -7.44
C PRO A 66 -9.60 8.17 -6.16
N TYR A 67 -9.97 7.62 -4.99
CA TYR A 67 -9.24 7.90 -3.74
C TYR A 67 -7.82 7.30 -3.77
N ILE A 68 -7.70 6.07 -4.26
CA ILE A 68 -6.41 5.38 -4.40
C ILE A 68 -5.56 6.10 -5.44
N HIS A 69 -6.16 6.56 -6.53
CA HIS A 69 -5.48 7.31 -7.59
C HIS A 69 -4.76 8.54 -7.00
N GLN A 70 -5.45 9.36 -6.20
CA GLN A 70 -4.83 10.56 -5.62
C GLN A 70 -3.67 10.21 -4.68
N VAL A 71 -3.83 9.16 -3.87
CA VAL A 71 -2.76 8.68 -2.98
C VAL A 71 -1.55 8.16 -3.78
N CYS A 72 -1.77 7.33 -4.80
CA CYS A 72 -0.71 6.80 -5.65
C CYS A 72 0.01 7.92 -6.43
N LYS A 73 -0.74 8.91 -6.92
CA LYS A 73 -0.18 10.08 -7.59
C LYS A 73 0.70 10.89 -6.64
N ALA A 74 0.25 11.15 -5.42
CA ALA A 74 1.03 11.83 -4.39
C ALA A 74 2.28 11.02 -3.96
N ALA A 75 2.17 9.69 -3.91
CA ALA A 75 3.30 8.81 -3.62
C ALA A 75 4.31 8.71 -4.78
N GLY A 76 3.96 9.17 -5.99
CA GLY A 76 4.77 9.07 -7.20
C GLY A 76 4.80 7.66 -7.79
N ILE A 77 3.70 6.91 -7.67
CA ILE A 77 3.50 5.65 -8.36
C ILE A 77 2.83 5.97 -9.70
N ALA A 78 3.37 5.44 -10.79
CA ALA A 78 2.89 5.70 -12.16
C ALA A 78 1.99 4.57 -12.68
N ASP A 79 2.36 3.31 -12.42
CA ASP A 79 1.70 2.14 -13.00
C ASP A 79 1.18 1.19 -11.91
N ILE A 80 -0.14 1.11 -11.75
CA ILE A 80 -0.77 0.20 -10.78
C ILE A 80 -2.23 -0.09 -11.17
N SER A 81 -2.69 -1.29 -10.82
CA SER A 81 -4.10 -1.65 -10.88
C SER A 81 -4.60 -1.96 -9.47
N ALA A 82 -5.66 -1.29 -9.04
CA ALA A 82 -6.24 -1.50 -7.72
C ALA A 82 -7.75 -1.72 -7.79
N LYS A 83 -8.24 -2.73 -7.06
CA LYS A 83 -9.67 -2.99 -6.91
C LYS A 83 -10.05 -2.99 -5.44
N VAL A 84 -11.18 -2.35 -5.15
CA VAL A 84 -11.78 -2.31 -3.82
C VAL A 84 -12.98 -3.26 -3.79
N HIS A 85 -13.02 -4.11 -2.76
CA HIS A 85 -14.08 -5.04 -2.44
C HIS A 85 -14.70 -4.68 -1.08
N GLY A 86 -15.98 -5.00 -0.89
CA GLY A 86 -16.72 -4.66 0.33
C GLY A 86 -17.13 -3.19 0.39
N SER A 87 -16.84 -2.55 1.53
CA SER A 87 -17.16 -1.14 1.78
C SER A 87 -16.36 -0.21 0.85
N ARG A 88 -17.00 0.87 0.39
CA ARG A 88 -16.40 1.88 -0.50
C ARG A 88 -16.28 3.26 0.16
N ASN A 89 -16.24 3.29 1.49
CA ASN A 89 -16.06 4.54 2.22
C ASN A 89 -14.66 5.13 1.93
N GLY A 90 -14.62 6.36 1.40
CA GLY A 90 -13.38 7.01 0.97
C GLY A 90 -12.33 7.12 2.08
N MET A 91 -12.75 7.41 3.32
CA MET A 91 -11.82 7.53 4.46
C MET A 91 -11.17 6.18 4.79
N GLN A 92 -11.93 5.08 4.75
CA GLN A 92 -11.39 3.74 4.97
C GLN A 92 -10.44 3.33 3.84
N ILE A 93 -10.78 3.68 2.59
CA ILE A 93 -9.93 3.38 1.43
C ILE A 93 -8.58 4.09 1.54
N VAL A 94 -8.56 5.38 1.88
CA VAL A 94 -7.31 6.15 2.03
C VAL A 94 -6.45 5.58 3.17
N LYS A 95 -7.05 5.31 4.33
CA LYS A 95 -6.37 4.69 5.48
C LYS A 95 -5.77 3.33 5.13
N ALA A 96 -6.55 2.47 4.48
CA ALA A 96 -6.09 1.16 4.02
C ALA A 96 -4.93 1.27 3.02
N THR A 97 -5.07 2.14 2.02
CA THR A 97 -4.08 2.31 0.96
C THR A 97 -2.74 2.79 1.53
N ILE A 98 -2.78 3.80 2.40
CA ILE A 98 -1.56 4.34 3.00
C ILE A 98 -0.89 3.31 3.91
N ARG A 99 -1.66 2.57 4.72
CA ARG A 99 -1.13 1.45 5.51
C ARG A 99 -0.47 0.36 4.66
N MET A 100 -1.02 0.06 3.48
CA MET A 100 -0.44 -0.90 2.55
C MET A 100 0.86 -0.39 1.89
N LEU A 101 1.02 0.93 1.74
CA LEU A 101 2.18 1.55 1.06
C LEU A 101 3.34 1.90 2.00
N GLN A 102 3.07 2.25 3.26
CA GLN A 102 4.06 2.72 4.24
C GLN A 102 4.85 1.59 4.93
N GLY A 103 4.68 0.34 4.51
CA GLY A 103 5.38 -0.81 5.07
C GLY A 103 4.40 -1.91 5.41
N GLY A 104 4.61 -3.08 4.82
CA GLY A 104 3.85 -4.32 5.04
C GLY A 104 4.00 -4.91 6.45
N HIS A 105 4.02 -4.09 7.49
CA HIS A 105 3.75 -4.53 8.84
C HIS A 105 2.28 -4.24 9.14
N ALA A 106 1.49 -5.31 9.10
CA ALA A 106 0.39 -5.36 10.03
C ALA A 106 1.00 -5.25 11.44
N PRO A 107 0.65 -4.25 12.28
CA PRO A 107 0.37 -4.61 13.65
C PRO A 107 -0.75 -5.64 13.58
N THR A 108 -0.36 -6.91 13.67
CA THR A 108 -1.24 -8.03 14.01
C THR A 108 -1.93 -7.64 15.31
N GLY A 109 -3.15 -7.11 15.22
CA GLY A 109 -3.81 -6.54 16.39
C GLY A 109 -4.96 -5.55 16.15
N MET A 110 -5.38 -5.26 14.91
CA MET A 110 -6.58 -4.45 14.67
C MET A 110 -7.52 -5.20 13.73
N GLY A 111 -8.41 -5.96 14.35
CA GLY A 111 -9.30 -6.92 13.71
C GLY A 111 -10.26 -6.33 12.69
N ASP A 112 -10.63 -7.18 11.75
CA ASP A 112 -12.01 -7.34 11.32
C ASP A 112 -12.95 -7.07 12.49
N GLY A 113 -13.81 -6.06 12.36
CA GLY A 113 -14.65 -5.61 13.48
C GLY A 113 -15.46 -6.74 14.11
N VAL A 114 -15.56 -6.66 15.45
CA VAL A 114 -16.46 -7.37 16.37
C VAL A 114 -16.09 -8.83 16.68
N GLY A 115 -15.45 -9.02 17.85
CA GLY A 115 -15.73 -10.17 18.72
C GLY A 115 -15.07 -11.52 18.41
N GLY A 116 -14.08 -11.62 17.53
CA GLY A 116 -13.34 -12.87 17.29
C GLY A 116 -12.01 -12.91 18.06
N LYS A 117 -11.72 -14.00 18.79
CA LYS A 117 -10.35 -14.28 19.26
C LYS A 117 -9.43 -14.21 18.04
N GLY A 118 -8.47 -13.28 18.08
CA GLY A 118 -7.49 -13.12 17.01
C GLY A 118 -6.89 -14.48 16.67
N LYS A 119 -7.03 -14.90 15.42
CA LYS A 119 -6.33 -16.08 14.93
C LYS A 119 -4.84 -15.81 15.18
N ARG A 120 -4.25 -16.58 16.09
CA ARG A 120 -2.83 -16.91 15.99
C ARG A 120 -2.67 -17.69 14.68
N GLU A 121 -1.46 -17.64 14.13
CA GLU A 121 -0.99 -18.33 12.90
C GLU A 121 -1.11 -17.43 11.65
N GLU A 122 -0.08 -17.20 10.83
CA GLU A 122 1.28 -17.73 10.69
C GLU A 122 2.24 -16.56 10.39
N ALA A 123 3.51 -16.70 10.78
CA ALA A 123 4.56 -15.85 10.26
C ALA A 123 4.74 -16.14 8.76
N GLY A 124 4.28 -15.25 7.88
CA GLY A 124 4.53 -15.29 6.44
C GLY A 124 3.37 -14.66 5.69
N VAL A 125 3.53 -13.67 4.82
CA VAL A 125 4.67 -13.39 3.93
C VAL A 125 4.92 -11.88 3.96
N GLY A 126 5.90 -11.46 4.77
CA GLY A 126 6.59 -10.19 4.53
C GLY A 126 7.18 -10.23 3.13
N MET A 127 7.28 -9.06 2.48
CA MET A 127 7.84 -8.89 1.14
C MET A 127 8.90 -9.94 0.82
N ARG A 128 8.65 -10.77 -0.20
CA ARG A 128 9.71 -11.63 -0.75
C ARG A 128 10.86 -10.70 -1.11
N GLY A 129 11.97 -10.84 -0.38
CA GLY A 129 13.16 -10.01 -0.57
C GLY A 129 13.61 -10.03 -2.03
N ARG A 130 14.35 -9.01 -2.43
CA ARG A 130 14.86 -8.77 -3.79
C ARG A 130 15.30 -10.05 -4.53
N ASP A 131 15.91 -11.00 -3.82
CA ASP A 131 16.40 -12.28 -4.35
C ASP A 131 15.29 -13.27 -4.77
N ALA A 132 14.14 -13.26 -4.10
CA ALA A 132 13.04 -14.22 -4.35
C ALA A 132 12.17 -13.82 -5.55
N ILE A 133 12.01 -12.51 -5.82
CA ILE A 133 11.28 -12.00 -7.00
C ILE A 133 12.08 -12.25 -8.28
N GLU A 134 13.42 -12.17 -8.21
CA GLU A 134 14.33 -12.44 -9.34
C GLU A 134 14.34 -13.93 -9.73
N ARG A 135 14.26 -14.85 -8.75
CA ARG A 135 14.18 -16.30 -9.00
C ARG A 135 12.87 -16.75 -9.67
N GLU A 136 11.75 -16.12 -9.37
CA GLU A 136 10.45 -16.45 -9.98
C GLU A 136 10.26 -15.86 -11.38
N ARG A 137 11.01 -14.81 -11.75
CA ARG A 137 10.91 -14.16 -13.06
C ARG A 137 11.73 -14.81 -14.17
N GLY A 138 12.51 -15.86 -13.88
CA GLY A 138 13.13 -16.72 -14.89
C GLY A 138 14.06 -15.98 -15.87
N ARG A 139 14.85 -15.01 -15.41
CA ARG A 139 15.89 -14.33 -16.20
C ARG A 139 17.20 -14.19 -15.43
N LEU A 140 17.83 -15.30 -15.09
CA LEU A 140 19.30 -15.40 -15.02
C LEU A 140 19.70 -16.75 -15.60
N LEU A 141 20.31 -16.69 -16.78
CA LEU A 141 21.04 -17.79 -17.38
C LEU A 141 22.24 -18.12 -16.48
N TYR A 142 22.55 -19.41 -16.38
CA TYR A 142 23.86 -19.88 -15.94
C TYR A 142 24.92 -19.28 -16.85
N GLU A 143 25.75 -18.38 -16.31
CA GLU A 143 27.06 -18.07 -16.89
C GLU A 143 28.09 -18.06 -15.76
N GLY A 144 28.91 -19.12 -15.72
CA GLY A 144 30.28 -18.97 -15.25
C GLY A 144 30.75 -19.76 -14.01
N SER A 145 30.34 -21.02 -13.80
CA SER A 145 31.30 -21.98 -13.23
C SER A 145 32.29 -22.38 -14.34
N SER A 146 33.22 -21.46 -14.60
CA SER A 146 34.48 -21.69 -15.29
C SER A 146 35.54 -20.97 -14.46
N CYS A 147 36.08 -21.69 -13.48
CA CYS A 147 37.41 -21.46 -12.98
C CYS A 147 38.03 -22.83 -12.77
N LEU A 148 39.24 -22.96 -13.32
CA LEU A 148 40.12 -24.12 -13.34
C LEU A 148 40.19 -24.87 -12.00
#